data_AF-A0AAN6YV62-F1
#
_entry.id   AF-A0AAN6YV62-F1
#
_cell.length_a   1.000
_cell.length_b   1.000
_cell.length_c   1.000
_cell.angle_alpha   90.00
_cell.angle_beta   90.00
_cell.angle_gamma   90.00
#
_symmetry.space_group_name_H-M   'P 1'
#
loop_
_entity.id
_entity.type
_entity.pdbx_description
1 polymer ?
#
loop_
_entity_poly.entity_id
_entity_poly.type
_entity_poly.pdbx_seq_one_letter_code
_entity_poly.pdbx_strand_id
1 'polypeptide(L)'
;MLVYKDAITGDEILSDAYNIKLVDDVAYEVDCAMVQAGGEVQVDIGANPSAEEAEEGTEDQARMVINVVEYQQLVKAPGFADHKQYMGYLKRYLKALKTKFQEAGKPEEEIKAFEQRAVTFSRKIKENWNNWDFYTGASMNPDGMIILLDYREDGVTPYMVYWKDGLVEEKY
;
A
#
# COMPACT_ATOMS: atom_id res chain seq x y z
N MET A 1 -17.57 -8.18 -5.90
CA MET A 1 -16.35 -7.76 -5.16
C MET A 1 -15.66 -6.71 -5.99
N LEU A 2 -15.16 -5.62 -5.41
CA LEU A 2 -14.36 -4.64 -6.14
C LEU A 2 -12.88 -4.89 -5.88
N VAL A 3 -12.10 -4.96 -6.95
CA VAL A 3 -10.64 -4.94 -6.87
C VAL A 3 -10.12 -3.64 -7.46
N TYR A 4 -8.95 -3.22 -6.99
CA TYR A 4 -8.25 -2.04 -7.44
C TYR A 4 -6.94 -2.47 -8.08
N LYS A 5 -6.81 -2.17 -9.38
CA LYS A 5 -5.62 -2.47 -10.17
C LYS A 5 -4.74 -1.24 -10.31
N ASP A 6 -3.42 -1.41 -10.31
CA ASP A 6 -2.51 -0.32 -10.67
C ASP A 6 -2.77 0.09 -12.13
N ALA A 7 -3.04 1.38 -12.36
CA ALA A 7 -3.34 1.92 -13.69
C ALA A 7 -2.18 1.75 -14.69
N ILE A 8 -0.96 1.52 -14.21
CA ILE A 8 0.23 1.31 -15.03
C ILE A 8 0.41 -0.16 -15.40
N THR A 9 0.43 -1.07 -14.42
CA THR A 9 0.76 -2.49 -14.66
C THR A 9 -0.46 -3.37 -14.87
N GLY A 10 -1.61 -3.00 -14.31
CA GLY A 10 -2.80 -3.85 -14.22
C GLY A 10 -2.75 -4.86 -13.08
N ASP A 11 -1.73 -4.84 -12.23
CA ASP A 11 -1.65 -5.72 -11.05
C ASP A 11 -2.76 -5.37 -10.06
N GLU A 12 -3.45 -6.38 -9.53
CA GLU A 12 -4.37 -6.22 -8.40
C GLU A 12 -3.57 -5.95 -7.14
N ILE A 13 -3.82 -4.80 -6.50
CA ILE A 13 -3.01 -4.33 -5.36
C ILE A 13 -3.84 -3.95 -4.13
N LEU A 14 -5.16 -3.92 -4.27
CA LEU A 14 -6.11 -3.61 -3.20
C LEU A 14 -7.53 -4.14 -3.55
N SER A 15 -8.43 -4.24 -2.57
CA SER A 15 -9.83 -4.61 -2.74
C SER A 15 -10.76 -3.84 -1.80
N ASP A 16 -12.07 -3.85 -2.06
CA ASP A 16 -13.11 -3.26 -1.20
C ASP A 16 -13.34 -3.99 0.14
N ALA A 17 -12.65 -5.11 0.37
CA ALA A 17 -12.66 -5.83 1.65
C ALA A 17 -12.03 -5.04 2.81
N TYR A 18 -11.32 -3.94 2.54
CA TYR A 18 -10.63 -3.14 3.56
C TYR A 18 -11.26 -1.77 3.76
N ASN A 19 -10.97 -1.13 4.90
CA ASN A 19 -11.41 0.23 5.17
C ASN A 19 -10.50 1.24 4.45
N ILE A 20 -10.95 1.71 3.28
CA ILE A 20 -10.20 2.63 2.42
C ILE A 20 -10.59 4.09 2.79
N LYS A 21 -9.64 4.85 3.35
CA LYS A 21 -9.83 6.25 3.74
C LYS A 21 -9.18 7.18 2.72
N LEU A 22 -9.94 8.13 2.18
CA LEU A 22 -9.40 9.17 1.30
C LEU A 22 -8.69 10.26 2.11
N VAL A 23 -7.43 10.52 1.78
CA VAL A 23 -6.56 11.52 2.40
C VAL A 23 -6.09 12.52 1.36
N ASP A 24 -6.23 13.81 1.69
CA ASP A 24 -5.87 14.96 0.84
C ASP A 24 -6.43 14.90 -0.60
N ASP A 25 -7.52 14.17 -0.80
CA ASP A 25 -8.16 13.90 -2.10
C ASP A 25 -7.21 13.33 -3.17
N VAL A 26 -6.13 12.63 -2.77
CA VAL A 26 -5.13 12.10 -3.73
C VAL A 26 -4.53 10.76 -3.33
N ALA A 27 -4.63 10.40 -2.05
CA ALA A 27 -4.13 9.13 -1.53
C ALA A 27 -5.24 8.38 -0.81
N TYR A 28 -5.16 7.06 -0.84
CA TYR A 28 -5.92 6.19 0.04
C TYR A 28 -5.01 5.64 1.12
N GLU A 29 -5.46 5.74 2.36
CA GLU A 29 -4.88 5.03 3.49
C GLU A 29 -5.78 3.85 3.86
N VAL A 30 -5.16 2.69 4.02
CA VAL A 30 -5.84 1.43 4.33
C VAL A 30 -5.26 0.89 5.61
N ASP A 31 -6.07 0.80 6.66
CA ASP A 31 -5.65 0.13 7.90
C ASP A 31 -5.62 -1.38 7.64
N CYS A 32 -4.49 -2.00 7.99
CA CYS A 32 -4.21 -3.41 7.76
C CYS A 32 -4.14 -4.17 9.10
N ALA A 33 -4.07 -5.50 9.02
CA ALA A 33 -3.92 -6.35 10.19
C ALA A 33 -2.78 -7.36 9.97
N MET A 34 -2.15 -7.78 11.06
CA MET A 34 -1.21 -8.90 11.05
C MET A 34 -1.99 -10.21 11.09
N VAL A 35 -1.67 -11.15 10.20
CA VAL A 35 -2.28 -12.47 10.07
C VAL A 35 -1.21 -13.54 9.93
N GLN A 36 -1.50 -14.80 10.23
CA GLN A 36 -0.57 -15.89 9.97
C GLN A 36 -0.47 -16.12 8.46
N ALA A 37 0.75 -16.23 7.94
CA ALA A 37 1.00 -16.57 6.54
C ALA A 37 0.29 -17.89 6.19
N GLY A 38 -0.44 -17.91 5.08
CA GLY A 38 -1.24 -19.09 4.68
C GLY A 38 -2.51 -19.37 5.49
N GLY A 39 -2.94 -18.50 6.41
CA GLY A 39 -4.13 -18.69 7.25
C GLY A 39 -5.15 -17.53 7.21
N GLU A 40 -6.43 -17.83 7.48
CA GLU A 40 -7.52 -16.85 7.60
C GLU A 40 -7.30 -15.87 8.76
N VAL A 41 -7.73 -14.62 8.56
CA VAL A 41 -7.75 -13.53 9.54
C VAL A 41 -8.28 -14.02 10.90
N GLN A 42 -7.43 -14.10 11.92
CA GLN A 42 -7.91 -14.22 13.30
C GLN A 42 -8.48 -12.88 13.75
N VAL A 43 -9.80 -12.78 13.76
CA VAL A 43 -10.51 -11.79 14.57
C VAL A 43 -10.28 -12.19 16.01
N ASP A 44 -9.61 -11.33 16.78
CA ASP A 44 -9.22 -11.54 18.17
C ASP A 44 -10.44 -11.89 19.06
N ILE A 45 -10.68 -13.18 19.27
CA ILE A 45 -11.59 -13.68 20.31
C ILE A 45 -10.73 -13.79 21.55
N GLY A 46 -10.72 -12.70 22.31
CA GLY A 46 -9.82 -12.49 23.44
C GLY A 46 -9.72 -13.68 24.39
N ALA A 47 -8.47 -14.04 24.70
CA ALA A 47 -8.12 -14.89 25.82
C ALA A 47 -6.74 -14.48 26.37
N ASN A 48 -6.75 -13.74 27.48
CA ASN A 48 -5.65 -13.76 28.45
C ASN A 48 -5.76 -15.08 29.23
N PRO A 49 -4.68 -15.86 29.39
CA PRO A 49 -4.04 -15.88 30.70
C PRO A 49 -2.52 -16.11 30.69
N SER A 50 -1.86 -15.44 31.63
CA SER A 50 -0.57 -15.81 32.21
C SER A 50 -0.57 -17.25 32.75
N ALA A 51 0.46 -18.06 32.42
CA ALA A 51 1.23 -18.92 33.35
C ALA A 51 2.14 -19.93 32.60
N GLU A 52 3.45 -19.75 32.80
CA GLU A 52 4.55 -20.71 33.04
C GLU A 52 4.67 -22.09 32.36
N GLU A 53 5.91 -22.33 31.89
CA GLU A 53 6.68 -23.58 31.72
C GLU A 53 6.39 -24.59 30.58
N ALA A 54 7.42 -24.64 29.71
CA ALA A 54 8.04 -25.81 29.07
C ALA A 54 7.31 -26.58 27.96
N GLU A 55 7.82 -26.42 26.72
CA GLU A 55 8.21 -27.58 25.90
C GLU A 55 9.20 -27.16 24.80
N GLU A 56 10.32 -27.89 24.66
CA GLU A 56 11.18 -27.90 23.47
C GLU A 56 10.39 -28.54 22.30
N GLY A 57 9.42 -27.81 21.77
CA GLY A 57 8.81 -28.05 20.48
C GLY A 57 9.53 -27.18 19.45
N THR A 58 9.73 -27.69 18.24
CA THR A 58 10.13 -26.85 17.11
C THR A 58 9.01 -25.83 16.91
N GLU A 59 9.16 -24.62 17.45
CA GLU A 59 8.22 -23.54 17.17
C GLU A 59 8.33 -23.25 15.67
N ASP A 60 7.45 -23.88 14.90
CA ASP A 60 7.01 -23.36 13.62
C ASP A 60 6.27 -22.06 13.94
N GLN A 61 7.03 -21.03 14.30
CA GLN A 61 6.50 -19.71 14.64
C GLN A 61 5.78 -19.24 13.40
N ALA A 62 4.44 -19.35 13.42
CA ALA A 62 3.60 -18.97 12.31
C ALA A 62 3.99 -17.55 11.88
N ARG A 63 4.57 -17.44 10.67
CA ARG A 63 5.10 -16.17 10.18
C ARG A 63 3.96 -15.19 10.06
N MET A 64 3.95 -14.14 10.88
CA MET A 64 2.95 -13.09 10.77
C MET A 64 3.26 -12.19 9.56
N VAL A 65 2.24 -11.91 8.77
CA VAL A 65 2.30 -11.08 7.56
C VAL A 65 1.14 -10.09 7.57
N ILE A 66 1.26 -9.02 6.80
CA ILE A 66 0.19 -8.04 6.65
C ILE A 66 -0.87 -8.63 5.72
N ASN A 67 -2.13 -8.65 6.14
CA ASN A 67 -3.25 -9.24 5.39
C ASN A 67 -3.34 -8.74 3.93
N VAL A 68 -3.20 -7.43 3.70
CA VAL A 68 -3.22 -6.86 2.34
C VAL A 68 -2.05 -7.38 1.51
N VAL A 69 -0.86 -7.48 2.11
CA VAL A 69 0.33 -8.01 1.44
C VAL A 69 0.13 -9.47 1.06
N GLU A 70 -0.41 -10.29 1.96
CA GLU A 70 -0.69 -11.69 1.73
C GLU A 70 -1.76 -11.89 0.66
N TYR A 71 -2.93 -11.26 0.81
CA TYR A 71 -4.08 -11.55 -0.04
C TYR A 71 -3.99 -10.89 -1.42
N GLN A 72 -3.29 -9.76 -1.55
CA GLN A 72 -3.02 -9.12 -2.85
C GLN A 72 -1.65 -9.53 -3.43
N GLN A 73 -0.96 -10.48 -2.78
CA GLN A 73 0.34 -11.00 -3.22
C GLN A 73 1.36 -9.87 -3.49
N LEU A 74 1.35 -8.84 -2.64
CA LEU A 74 2.28 -7.71 -2.77
C LEU A 74 3.69 -8.17 -2.43
N VAL A 75 4.66 -7.67 -3.18
CA VAL A 75 6.07 -8.01 -3.00
C VAL A 75 6.79 -6.86 -2.32
N LYS A 76 7.59 -7.18 -1.30
CA LYS A 76 8.49 -6.19 -0.67
C LYS A 76 9.46 -5.68 -1.73
N ALA A 77 9.45 -4.37 -1.97
CA ALA A 77 10.39 -3.75 -2.89
C ALA A 77 11.77 -3.63 -2.22
N PRO A 78 12.89 -3.63 -2.98
CA PRO A 78 14.25 -3.57 -2.44
C PRO A 78 14.60 -2.26 -1.70
N GLY A 79 13.63 -1.38 -1.45
CA GLY A 79 13.81 -0.09 -0.82
C GLY A 79 14.52 0.93 -1.73
N PHE A 80 14.53 2.18 -1.29
CA PHE A 80 15.28 3.26 -1.95
C PHE A 80 16.40 3.72 -1.02
N ALA A 81 17.57 4.04 -1.57
CA ALA A 81 18.70 4.46 -0.74
C ALA A 81 18.44 5.80 -0.03
N ASP A 82 17.66 6.69 -0.66
CA ASP A 82 17.30 7.99 -0.10
C ASP A 82 15.99 8.52 -0.71
N HIS A 83 15.42 9.56 -0.08
CA HIS A 83 14.19 10.19 -0.57
C HIS A 83 14.34 10.77 -1.97
N LYS A 84 15.55 11.13 -2.44
CA LYS A 84 15.72 11.71 -3.78
C LYS A 84 15.52 10.65 -4.85
N GLN A 85 16.01 9.43 -4.62
CA GLN A 85 15.78 8.29 -5.51
C GLN A 85 14.30 7.97 -5.61
N TYR A 86 13.59 7.89 -4.47
CA TYR A 86 12.14 7.70 -4.46
C TYR A 86 11.40 8.83 -5.18
N MET A 87 11.73 10.09 -4.90
CA MET A 87 11.10 11.23 -5.58
C MET A 87 11.39 11.22 -7.10
N GLY A 88 12.55 10.70 -7.51
CA GLY A 88 12.87 10.47 -8.92
C GLY A 88 12.00 9.40 -9.56
N TYR A 89 11.74 8.28 -8.86
CA TYR A 89 10.77 7.26 -9.27
C TYR A 89 9.35 7.83 -9.32
N LEU A 90 8.89 8.47 -8.24
CA LEU A 90 7.54 9.01 -8.11
C LEU A 90 7.23 10.00 -9.22
N LYS A 91 8.20 10.85 -9.59
CA LYS A 91 8.05 11.77 -10.72
C LYS A 91 7.81 11.04 -12.05
N ARG A 92 8.46 9.90 -12.29
CA ARG A 92 8.23 9.08 -13.50
C ARG A 92 6.84 8.44 -13.45
N TYR A 93 6.47 7.87 -12.30
CA TYR A 93 5.15 7.26 -12.07
C TYR A 93 4.00 8.27 -12.30
N LEU A 94 4.07 9.44 -11.66
CA LEU A 94 3.05 10.50 -11.83
C LEU A 94 2.96 11.01 -13.27
N LYS A 95 4.09 11.04 -14.01
CA LYS A 95 4.08 11.40 -15.44
C LYS A 95 3.38 10.33 -16.27
N ALA A 96 3.58 9.04 -15.96
CA ALA A 96 2.90 7.95 -16.64
C ALA A 96 1.39 8.00 -16.39
N LEU A 97 0.96 8.27 -15.15
CA LEU A 97 -0.45 8.51 -14.82
C LEU A 97 -1.04 9.70 -15.57
N LYS A 98 -0.31 10.81 -15.64
CA LYS A 98 -0.74 11.97 -16.45
C LYS A 98 -0.98 11.59 -17.91
N THR A 99 -0.08 10.82 -18.52
CA THR A 99 -0.26 10.33 -19.89
C THR A 99 -1.52 9.46 -20.01
N LYS A 100 -1.76 8.54 -19.08
CA LYS A 100 -3.00 7.74 -19.03
C LYS A 100 -4.25 8.61 -18.93
N PHE A 101 -4.23 9.68 -18.13
CA PHE A 101 -5.38 10.60 -18.01
C PHE A 101 -5.64 11.36 -19.31
N GLN A 102 -4.59 11.79 -20.00
CA GLN A 102 -4.70 12.45 -21.31
C GLN A 102 -5.25 11.50 -22.36
N GLU A 103 -4.77 10.26 -22.40
CA GLU A 103 -5.27 9.21 -23.31
C GLU A 103 -6.73 8.86 -23.02
N ALA A 104 -7.14 8.88 -21.76
CA ALA A 104 -8.53 8.69 -21.34
C ALA A 104 -9.43 9.92 -21.55
N GLY A 105 -8.87 11.03 -22.04
CA GLY A 105 -9.62 12.27 -22.30
C GLY A 105 -10.09 13.00 -21.03
N LYS A 106 -9.44 12.80 -19.87
CA LYS A 106 -9.77 13.56 -18.66
C LYS A 106 -9.57 15.07 -18.91
N PRO A 107 -10.43 15.94 -18.37
CA PRO A 107 -10.28 17.38 -18.50
C PRO A 107 -8.92 17.88 -17.97
N GLU A 108 -8.31 18.83 -18.69
CA GLU A 108 -7.01 19.41 -18.32
C GLU A 108 -7.02 20.05 -16.91
N GLU A 109 -8.17 20.58 -16.48
CA GLU A 109 -8.34 21.13 -15.13
C GLU A 109 -8.22 20.06 -14.04
N GLU A 110 -8.82 18.88 -14.25
CA GLU A 110 -8.72 17.75 -13.32
C GLU A 110 -7.28 17.21 -13.25
N ILE A 111 -6.61 17.12 -14.41
CA ILE A 111 -5.20 16.70 -14.47
C ILE A 111 -4.32 17.67 -13.68
N LYS A 112 -4.52 18.99 -13.84
CA LYS A 112 -3.78 20.01 -13.07
C LYS A 112 -4.08 19.94 -11.58
N ALA A 113 -5.35 19.71 -11.20
CA ALA A 113 -5.73 19.54 -9.80
C ALA A 113 -5.02 18.33 -9.17
N PHE A 114 -4.99 17.19 -9.89
CA PHE A 114 -4.22 16.02 -9.49
C PHE A 114 -2.74 16.34 -9.28
N GLU A 115 -2.09 17.00 -10.25
CA GLU A 115 -0.66 17.35 -10.14
C GLU A 115 -0.37 18.19 -8.89
N GLN A 116 -1.24 19.15 -8.55
CA GLN A 116 -1.09 19.99 -7.36
C GLN A 116 -1.25 19.21 -6.06
N ARG A 117 -2.26 18.32 -5.99
CA ARG A 117 -2.46 17.47 -4.81
C ARG A 117 -1.32 16.47 -4.66
N ALA A 118 -0.84 15.87 -5.75
CA ALA A 118 0.27 14.93 -5.74
C ALA A 118 1.58 15.58 -5.28
N VAL A 119 1.87 16.81 -5.73
CA VAL A 119 3.02 17.59 -5.22
C VAL A 119 2.89 17.84 -3.73
N THR A 120 1.70 18.16 -3.24
CA THR A 120 1.46 18.39 -1.81
C THR A 120 1.66 17.13 -0.99
N PHE A 121 1.07 16.01 -1.40
CA PHE A 121 1.21 14.74 -0.69
C PHE A 121 2.65 14.20 -0.73
N SER A 122 3.36 14.38 -1.85
CA SER A 122 4.77 13.97 -1.97
C SER A 122 5.71 14.64 -0.97
N ARG A 123 5.37 15.85 -0.51
CA ARG A 123 6.11 16.54 0.56
C ARG A 123 5.93 15.83 1.90
N LYS A 124 4.71 15.39 2.23
CA LYS A 124 4.43 14.60 3.43
C LYS A 124 5.17 13.27 3.45
N ILE A 125 5.25 12.59 2.30
CA ILE A 125 6.03 11.35 2.16
C ILE A 125 7.51 11.63 2.46
N LYS A 126 8.06 12.71 1.90
CA LYS A 126 9.45 13.12 2.13
C LYS A 126 9.74 13.50 3.58
N GLU A 127 8.81 14.18 4.25
CA GLU A 127 8.95 14.57 5.67
C GLU A 127 9.01 13.34 6.59
N ASN A 128 8.27 12.28 6.27
CA ASN A 128 8.25 11.03 7.03
C ASN A 128 9.11 9.92 6.41
N TRP A 129 10.13 10.28 5.61
CA TRP A 129 10.88 9.34 4.76
C TRP A 129 11.37 8.08 5.47
N ASN A 130 11.86 8.22 6.69
CA ASN A 130 12.50 7.14 7.43
C ASN A 130 11.50 6.10 8.00
N ASN A 131 10.21 6.38 7.95
CA ASN A 131 9.17 5.48 8.45
C ASN A 131 8.70 4.50 7.37
N TRP A 132 8.83 4.88 6.10
CA TRP A 132 8.20 4.14 5.01
C TRP A 132 8.95 2.86 4.67
N ASP A 133 8.17 1.80 4.65
CA ASP A 133 8.48 0.57 3.97
C ASP A 133 7.83 0.54 2.58
N PHE A 134 8.44 -0.18 1.64
CA PHE A 134 8.02 -0.15 0.23
C PHE A 134 7.56 -1.53 -0.26
N TYR A 135 6.42 -1.55 -0.92
CA TYR A 135 5.85 -2.72 -1.59
C TYR A 135 5.49 -2.39 -3.04
N THR A 136 5.36 -3.41 -3.87
CA THR A 136 4.94 -3.33 -5.26
C THR A 136 4.00 -4.49 -5.59
N GLY A 137 3.29 -4.40 -6.72
CA GLY A 137 2.44 -5.48 -7.23
C GLY A 137 3.24 -6.73 -7.60
N ALA A 138 2.53 -7.83 -7.83
CA ALA A 138 3.11 -9.16 -8.10
C ALA A 138 4.06 -9.18 -9.30
N SER A 139 3.87 -8.30 -10.30
CA SER A 139 4.75 -8.21 -11.46
C SER A 139 6.15 -7.67 -11.14
N MET A 140 6.31 -6.99 -9.99
CA MET A 140 7.51 -6.25 -9.60
C MET A 140 7.98 -5.25 -10.67
N ASN A 141 7.06 -4.76 -11.51
CA ASN A 141 7.40 -3.84 -12.57
C ASN A 141 7.91 -2.51 -11.97
N PRO A 142 9.11 -2.04 -12.36
CA PRO A 142 9.72 -0.83 -11.80
C PRO A 142 8.97 0.46 -12.13
N ASP A 143 8.06 0.42 -13.11
CA ASP A 143 7.20 1.55 -13.49
C ASP A 143 5.83 1.51 -12.78
N GLY A 144 5.50 0.40 -12.10
CA GLY A 144 4.25 0.25 -11.35
C GLY A 144 4.24 1.02 -10.03
N MET A 145 3.09 1.03 -9.36
CA MET A 145 2.93 1.74 -8.08
C MET A 145 3.82 1.17 -6.97
N ILE A 146 4.56 2.04 -6.30
CA ILE A 146 5.16 1.75 -5.00
C ILE A 146 4.15 2.11 -3.91
N ILE A 147 3.72 1.09 -3.19
CA ILE A 147 2.79 1.18 -2.07
C ILE A 147 3.63 1.41 -0.81
N LEU A 148 3.27 2.43 -0.03
CA LEU A 148 3.99 2.76 1.20
C LEU A 148 3.33 2.04 2.37
N LEU A 149 4.14 1.50 3.27
CA LEU A 149 3.70 0.93 4.54
C LEU A 149 4.32 1.74 5.67
N ASP A 150 3.53 2.06 6.68
CA ASP A 150 4.00 2.55 7.97
C ASP A 150 3.03 2.05 9.06
N TYR A 151 3.27 2.40 10.32
CA TYR A 151 2.45 2.05 11.46
C TYR A 151 1.78 3.29 12.04
N ARG A 152 0.54 3.13 12.51
CA ARG A 152 -0.19 4.21 13.19
C ARG A 152 0.53 4.64 14.46
N GLU A 153 0.06 5.72 15.09
CA GLU A 153 0.64 6.26 16.33
C GLU A 153 0.65 5.25 17.50
N ASP A 154 -0.20 4.22 17.43
CA ASP A 154 -0.18 3.09 18.38
C ASP A 154 1.04 2.17 18.23
N GLY A 155 1.82 2.33 17.16
CA GLY A 155 3.03 1.56 16.85
C GLY A 155 2.79 0.12 16.44
N VAL A 156 1.53 -0.33 16.32
CA VAL A 156 1.18 -1.75 16.08
C VAL A 156 0.22 -1.95 14.93
N THR A 157 -0.60 -0.95 14.58
CA THR A 157 -1.55 -1.06 13.47
C THR A 157 -0.85 -0.68 12.16
N PRO A 158 -0.54 -1.62 11.26
CA PRO A 158 0.02 -1.28 9.96
C PRO A 158 -1.02 -0.56 9.11
N TYR A 159 -0.59 0.41 8.31
CA TYR A 159 -1.42 1.03 7.28
C TYR A 159 -0.64 1.18 5.98
N MET A 160 -1.33 1.00 4.87
CA MET A 160 -0.75 1.14 3.54
C MET A 160 -1.32 2.35 2.81
N VAL A 161 -0.47 3.02 2.03
CA VAL A 161 -0.79 4.22 1.27
C VAL A 161 -0.73 3.94 -0.22
N TYR A 162 -1.82 4.26 -0.91
CA TYR A 162 -1.99 4.11 -2.35
C TYR A 162 -2.28 5.46 -2.99
N TRP A 163 -1.84 5.67 -4.23
CA TRP A 163 -2.28 6.83 -5.01
C TRP A 163 -3.68 6.57 -5.56
N LYS A 164 -4.69 7.33 -5.10
CA LYS A 164 -6.10 7.16 -5.52
C LYS A 164 -6.25 7.15 -7.03
N ASP A 165 -5.70 8.18 -7.68
CA ASP A 165 -5.81 8.33 -9.13
C ASP A 165 -4.94 7.32 -9.92
N GLY A 166 -4.08 6.57 -9.21
CA GLY A 166 -3.31 5.45 -9.78
C GLY A 166 -4.03 4.11 -9.70
N LEU A 167 -5.26 4.06 -9.16
CA LEU A 167 -6.06 2.84 -9.09
C LEU A 167 -7.17 2.85 -10.15
N VAL A 168 -7.39 1.68 -10.76
CA VAL A 168 -8.53 1.40 -11.65
C VAL A 168 -9.42 0.37 -10.95
N GLU A 169 -10.70 0.72 -10.80
CA GLU A 169 -11.70 -0.15 -10.19
C GLU A 169 -12.19 -1.20 -11.20
N GLU A 170 -12.21 -2.47 -10.81
CA GLU A 170 -12.81 -3.56 -11.56
C GLU A 170 -13.80 -4.32 -10.68
N LYS A 171 -14.99 -4.60 -11.23
CA LYS A 171 -16.05 -5.31 -10.53
C LYS A 171 -16.13 -6.76 -10.99
N TYR A 172 -15.96 -7.68 -10.03
CA TYR A 172 -16.29 -9.10 -10.15
C TYR A 172 -17.71 -9.40 -9.66
#